data_AF-A0A2E2J5B3-F1
#
_entry.id   AF-A0A2E2J5B3-F1
#
_cell.length_a   1.000
_cell.length_b   1.000
_cell.length_c   1.000
_cell.angle_alpha   90.00
_cell.angle_beta   90.00
_cell.angle_gamma   90.00
#
_symmetry.space_group_name_H-M   'P 1'
#
loop_
_entity.id
_entity.type
_entity.pdbx_description
1 polymer ?
#
loop_
_entity_poly.entity_id
_entity_poly.type
_entity_poly.pdbx_seq_one_letter_code
_entity_poly.pdbx_strand_id
1 'polypeptide(L)'
;MINKLLRLGLVLTPLFGYLEWGGDQKQFVFEVLGTLASKSITDPLSVLHPLTVLPFLGWMLLWMAFFQKNPNKWLLYGGMTLMSLLMGMLLLVGILAGSFKIIISCLPFFGSVIVFLKFRNSTS
;
A
#
# COMPACT_ATOMS: atom_id res chain seq x y z
N MET A 1 10.54 17.94 10.24
CA MET A 1 11.13 16.58 10.20
C MET A 1 10.06 15.49 10.35
N ILE A 2 9.15 15.59 11.35
CA ILE A 2 8.06 14.63 11.62
C ILE A 2 7.19 14.30 10.38
N ASN A 3 6.82 15.31 9.58
CA ASN A 3 6.02 15.10 8.36
C ASN A 3 6.70 14.21 7.31
N LYS A 4 8.04 14.10 7.32
CA LYS A 4 8.77 13.25 6.36
C LYS A 4 8.81 11.79 6.84
N LEU A 5 8.93 11.59 8.15
CA LEU A 5 8.87 10.25 8.77
C LEU A 5 7.49 9.62 8.62
N LEU A 6 6.41 10.40 8.86
CA LEU A 6 5.04 9.91 8.67
C LEU A 6 4.75 9.53 7.21
N ARG A 7 5.24 10.33 6.26
CA ARG A 7 5.14 10.00 4.83
C ARG A 7 5.94 8.75 4.46
N LEU A 8 7.11 8.55 5.07
CA LEU A 8 7.88 7.32 4.89
C LEU A 8 7.11 6.10 5.41
N GLY A 9 6.45 6.23 6.56
CA GLY A 9 5.56 5.19 7.10
C GLY A 9 4.47 4.79 6.12
N LEU A 10 3.80 5.77 5.48
CA LEU A 10 2.78 5.51 4.47
C LEU A 10 3.31 4.76 3.23
N VAL A 11 4.58 4.95 2.88
CA VAL A 11 5.22 4.25 1.75
C VAL A 11 5.68 2.84 2.11
N LEU A 12 6.24 2.66 3.32
CA LEU A 12 6.86 1.40 3.74
C LEU A 12 5.88 0.40 4.35
N THR A 13 4.94 0.85 5.18
CA THR A 13 4.00 -0.06 5.84
C THR A 13 3.12 -0.91 4.92
N PRO A 14 2.65 -0.45 3.74
CA PRO A 14 1.88 -1.32 2.85
C PRO A 14 2.75 -2.41 2.20
N LEU A 15 4.08 -2.29 2.18
CA LEU A 15 4.96 -3.33 1.63
C LEU A 15 4.96 -4.61 2.49
N PHE A 16 4.67 -4.48 3.78
CA PHE A 16 4.59 -5.61 4.72
C PHE A 16 3.23 -6.31 4.70
N GLY A 17 2.29 -5.85 3.87
CA GLY A 17 1.04 -6.57 3.65
C GLY A 17 1.33 -7.98 3.18
N TYR A 18 0.68 -8.96 3.81
CA TYR A 18 0.88 -10.37 3.55
C TYR A 18 -0.38 -10.93 2.90
N LEU A 19 -0.18 -11.76 1.88
CA LEU A 19 -1.24 -12.37 1.11
C LEU A 19 -1.04 -13.88 1.11
N GLU A 20 -2.12 -14.61 1.34
CA GLU A 20 -2.18 -16.07 1.16
C GLU A 20 -3.38 -16.38 0.27
N TRP A 21 -3.17 -17.22 -0.74
CA TRP A 21 -4.26 -17.77 -1.57
C TRP A 21 -3.90 -19.20 -1.99
N GLY A 22 -4.85 -19.93 -2.57
CA GLY A 22 -4.83 -21.37 -2.93
C GLY A 22 -3.51 -22.16 -2.79
N GLY A 23 -3.58 -23.33 -2.13
CA GLY A 23 -2.56 -24.40 -2.22
C GLY A 23 -1.12 -23.97 -1.89
N ASP A 24 -0.91 -23.43 -0.69
CA ASP A 24 0.38 -22.97 -0.13
C ASP A 24 1.01 -21.72 -0.78
N GLN A 25 0.29 -21.00 -1.66
CA GLN A 25 0.79 -19.73 -2.20
C GLN A 25 0.71 -18.63 -1.14
N LYS A 26 1.87 -18.06 -0.81
CA LYS A 26 2.01 -16.94 0.11
C LYS A 26 3.02 -15.94 -0.43
N GLN A 27 2.66 -14.67 -0.41
CA GLN A 27 3.54 -13.61 -0.86
C GLN A 27 3.32 -12.33 -0.06
N PHE A 28 4.39 -11.58 0.17
CA PHE A 28 4.26 -10.20 0.62
C PHE A 28 3.97 -9.26 -0.54
N VAL A 29 3.37 -8.09 -0.25
CA VAL A 29 3.09 -7.06 -1.25
C VAL A 29 4.37 -6.64 -1.99
N PHE A 30 5.53 -6.56 -1.31
CA PHE A 30 6.79 -6.23 -2.00
C PHE A 30 7.23 -7.32 -2.99
N GLU A 31 6.97 -8.60 -2.72
CA GLU A 31 7.28 -9.72 -3.61
C GLU A 31 6.36 -9.72 -4.83
N VAL A 32 5.08 -9.40 -4.60
CA VAL A 32 4.09 -9.20 -5.66
C VAL A 32 4.54 -8.05 -6.57
N LEU A 33 4.96 -6.91 -6.00
CA LEU A 33 5.49 -5.77 -6.77
C LEU A 33 6.77 -6.12 -7.55
N GLY A 34 7.70 -6.88 -6.96
CA GLY A 34 8.92 -7.33 -7.65
C GLY A 34 8.61 -8.27 -8.82
N THR A 35 7.66 -9.18 -8.62
CA THR A 35 7.17 -10.08 -9.68
C THR A 35 6.50 -9.29 -10.80
N LEU A 36 5.69 -8.29 -10.44
CA LEU A 36 5.04 -7.36 -11.37
C LEU A 36 6.06 -6.55 -12.17
N ALA A 37 7.10 -6.04 -11.53
CA ALA A 37 8.16 -5.28 -12.19
C ALA A 37 8.92 -6.15 -13.20
N SER A 38 9.25 -7.40 -12.84
CA SER A 38 9.87 -8.37 -13.75
C SER A 38 8.95 -8.72 -14.92
N LYS A 39 7.69 -9.06 -14.65
CA LYS A 39 6.70 -9.43 -15.69
C LYS A 39 6.35 -8.26 -16.61
N SER A 40 6.39 -7.03 -16.12
CA SER A 40 6.19 -5.83 -16.96
C SER A 40 7.22 -5.71 -18.08
N ILE A 41 8.43 -6.26 -17.90
CA ILE A 41 9.50 -6.22 -18.90
C ILE A 41 9.32 -7.34 -19.93
N THR A 42 8.91 -8.54 -19.49
CA THR A 42 8.83 -9.73 -20.35
C THR A 42 7.46 -9.92 -21.03
N ASP A 43 6.38 -9.57 -20.35
CA ASP A 43 5.00 -9.66 -20.84
C ASP A 43 4.10 -8.58 -20.20
N PRO A 44 4.17 -7.33 -20.70
CA PRO A 44 3.45 -6.19 -20.13
C PRO A 44 1.93 -6.29 -20.21
N LEU A 45 1.37 -7.08 -21.15
CA LEU A 45 -0.08 -7.25 -21.25
C LEU A 45 -0.63 -8.10 -20.10
N SER A 46 0.13 -9.09 -19.64
CA SER A 46 -0.27 -9.99 -18.54
C SER A 46 -0.39 -9.32 -17.17
N VAL A 47 0.25 -8.16 -16.99
CA VAL A 47 0.27 -7.40 -15.72
C VAL A 47 -0.70 -6.23 -15.69
N LEU A 48 -1.41 -5.94 -16.79
CA LEU A 48 -2.48 -4.95 -16.87
C LEU A 48 -3.81 -5.49 -16.31
N HIS A 49 -3.80 -5.86 -15.03
CA HIS A 49 -5.01 -6.23 -14.31
C HIS A 49 -5.41 -5.11 -13.33
N PRO A 50 -6.71 -4.79 -13.14
CA PRO A 50 -7.12 -3.73 -12.22
C PRO A 50 -6.53 -3.89 -10.81
N LEU A 51 -6.50 -5.12 -10.29
CA LEU A 51 -5.95 -5.45 -8.96
C LEU A 51 -4.43 -5.33 -8.85
N THR A 52 -3.69 -5.23 -9.96
CA THR A 52 -2.24 -5.03 -9.96
C THR A 52 -1.86 -3.59 -10.29
N VAL A 53 -2.60 -2.97 -11.20
CA VAL A 53 -2.39 -1.57 -11.61
C VAL A 53 -2.76 -0.60 -10.48
N LEU A 54 -3.87 -0.83 -9.77
CA LEU A 54 -4.24 0.00 -8.61
C LEU A 54 -3.13 0.05 -7.55
N PRO A 55 -2.67 -1.07 -6.96
CA PRO A 55 -1.60 -1.02 -5.96
C PRO A 55 -0.35 -0.35 -6.51
N PHE A 56 0.04 -0.64 -7.75
CA PHE A 56 1.23 -0.04 -8.32
C PHE A 56 1.10 1.49 -8.42
N LEU A 57 -0.04 1.98 -8.93
CA LEU A 57 -0.32 3.41 -9.07
C LEU A 57 -0.41 4.10 -7.71
N GLY A 58 -1.11 3.51 -6.74
CA GLY A 58 -1.19 4.04 -5.37
C GLY A 58 0.19 4.15 -4.71
N TRP A 59 1.04 3.15 -4.92
CA TRP A 59 2.41 3.14 -4.40
C TRP A 59 3.28 4.22 -5.04
N MET A 60 3.19 4.35 -6.37
CA MET A 60 3.90 5.40 -7.11
C MET A 60 3.49 6.81 -6.66
N LEU A 61 2.19 7.07 -6.45
CA LEU A 61 1.70 8.37 -5.97
C LEU A 61 2.27 8.72 -4.58
N LEU A 62 2.31 7.75 -3.66
CA LEU A 62 2.90 7.96 -2.33
C LEU A 62 4.40 8.21 -2.40
N TRP A 63 5.12 7.50 -3.27
CA TRP A 63 6.54 7.74 -3.53
C TRP A 63 6.82 9.12 -4.10
N MET A 64 6.04 9.55 -5.09
CA MET A 64 6.15 10.90 -5.64
C MET A 64 5.87 11.95 -4.55
N ALA A 65 4.86 11.75 -3.70
CA ALA A 65 4.54 12.66 -2.60
C ALA A 65 5.62 12.69 -1.50
N PHE A 66 6.37 11.61 -1.33
CA PHE A 66 7.49 11.53 -0.38
C PHE A 66 8.66 12.42 -0.80
N PHE A 67 9.03 12.42 -2.08
CA PHE A 67 10.15 13.24 -2.59
C PHE A 67 9.82 14.72 -2.74
N GLN A 68 8.54 15.10 -2.74
CA GLN A 68 8.13 16.51 -2.80
C GLN A 68 8.39 17.26 -1.49
N LYS A 69 9.09 18.40 -1.58
CA LYS A 69 9.35 19.32 -0.46
C LYS A 69 8.03 19.83 0.15
N ASN A 70 7.09 20.24 -0.72
CA ASN A 70 5.70 20.55 -0.41
C ASN A 70 4.79 19.56 -1.15
N PRO A 71 4.34 18.48 -0.50
CA PRO A 71 3.56 17.45 -1.17
C PRO A 71 2.23 18.04 -1.63
N ASN A 72 1.88 17.81 -2.89
CA ASN A 72 0.56 18.14 -3.38
C ASN A 72 -0.48 17.30 -2.61
N LYS A 73 -1.46 17.97 -1.98
CA LYS A 73 -2.51 17.32 -1.18
C LYS A 73 -3.22 16.24 -1.99
N TRP A 74 -3.51 16.50 -3.27
CA TRP A 74 -4.17 15.56 -4.17
C TRP A 74 -3.35 14.28 -4.38
N LEU A 75 -2.04 14.40 -4.55
CA LEU A 75 -1.15 13.26 -4.77
C LEU A 75 -1.10 12.36 -3.54
N LEU A 76 -0.97 12.98 -2.37
CA LEU A 76 -0.88 12.27 -1.09
C LEU A 76 -2.21 11.60 -0.72
N TYR A 77 -3.34 12.33 -0.78
CA TYR A 77 -4.66 11.76 -0.51
C TYR A 77 -5.07 10.73 -1.55
N GLY A 78 -4.74 10.93 -2.82
CA GLY A 78 -4.97 9.95 -3.89
C GLY A 78 -4.21 8.65 -3.63
N GLY A 79 -2.90 8.73 -3.37
CA GLY A 79 -2.08 7.58 -3.01
C GLY A 79 -2.55 6.86 -1.75
N MET A 80 -2.89 7.62 -0.70
CA MET A 80 -3.44 7.05 0.55
C MET A 80 -4.77 6.35 0.32
N THR A 81 -5.66 6.91 -0.50
CA THR A 81 -6.99 6.33 -0.77
C THR A 81 -6.86 5.03 -1.55
N LEU A 82 -6.05 5.01 -2.62
CA LEU A 82 -5.81 3.79 -3.39
C LEU A 82 -5.19 2.69 -2.52
N MET A 83 -4.19 3.03 -1.70
CA MET A 83 -3.58 2.05 -0.80
C MET A 83 -4.51 1.58 0.31
N SER A 84 -5.36 2.46 0.85
CA SER A 84 -6.36 2.09 1.83
C SER A 84 -7.41 1.17 1.24
N LEU A 85 -7.81 1.39 -0.01
CA LEU A 85 -8.72 0.49 -0.71
C LEU A 85 -8.09 -0.90 -0.86
N LEU A 86 -6.84 -0.98 -1.33
CA LEU A 86 -6.12 -2.24 -1.45
C LEU A 86 -5.97 -2.96 -0.11
N MET A 87 -5.42 -2.28 0.89
CA MET A 87 -5.20 -2.84 2.23
C MET A 87 -6.52 -3.21 2.90
N GLY A 88 -7.60 -2.50 2.60
CA GLY A 88 -8.95 -2.83 3.05
C GLY A 88 -9.47 -4.11 2.41
N MET A 89 -9.23 -4.31 1.12
CA MET A 89 -9.55 -5.57 0.44
C MET A 89 -8.74 -6.73 1.02
N LEU A 90 -7.44 -6.55 1.27
CA LEU A 90 -6.60 -7.59 1.88
C LEU A 90 -7.06 -7.91 3.31
N LEU A 91 -7.40 -6.89 4.10
CA LEU A 91 -7.95 -7.07 5.44
C LEU A 91 -9.26 -7.85 5.40
N LEU A 92 -10.16 -7.51 4.47
CA LEU A 92 -11.43 -8.22 4.27
C LEU A 92 -11.19 -9.68 3.89
N VAL A 93 -10.26 -9.95 2.96
CA VAL A 93 -9.85 -11.31 2.60
C VAL A 93 -9.30 -12.05 3.81
N GLY A 94 -8.45 -11.41 4.62
CA GLY A 94 -7.93 -11.98 5.87
C GLY A 94 -9.00 -12.33 6.88
N ILE A 95 -10.02 -11.48 7.03
CA ILE A 95 -11.17 -11.73 7.92
C ILE A 95 -12.01 -12.90 7.39
N LEU A 96 -12.37 -12.89 6.10
CA LEU A 96 -13.17 -13.96 5.50
C LEU A 96 -12.45 -15.31 5.50
N ALA A 97 -11.14 -15.31 5.30
CA ALA A 97 -10.30 -16.50 5.34
C ALA A 97 -9.91 -16.94 6.77
N GLY A 98 -10.21 -16.12 7.79
CA GLY A 98 -9.78 -16.37 9.16
C GLY A 98 -8.24 -16.35 9.36
N SER A 99 -7.49 -15.70 8.46
CA SER A 99 -6.03 -15.64 8.54
C SER A 99 -5.56 -14.45 9.36
N PHE A 100 -5.19 -14.71 10.61
CA PHE A 100 -4.60 -13.70 11.52
C PHE A 100 -3.33 -13.07 10.95
N LYS A 101 -2.56 -13.80 10.13
CA LYS A 101 -1.34 -13.29 9.50
C LYS A 101 -1.64 -12.14 8.56
N ILE A 102 -2.63 -12.32 7.68
CA ILE A 102 -3.08 -11.28 6.74
C ILE A 102 -3.60 -10.07 7.53
N ILE A 103 -4.47 -10.31 8.52
CA ILE A 103 -5.07 -9.24 9.33
C ILE A 103 -3.99 -8.39 10.01
N ILE A 104 -3.07 -9.03 10.75
CA ILE A 104 -2.00 -8.36 11.49
C ILE A 104 -1.07 -7.61 10.54
N SER A 105 -0.80 -8.16 9.35
CA SER A 105 0.07 -7.52 8.35
C SER A 105 -0.51 -6.22 7.78
N CYS A 106 -1.83 -6.07 7.74
CA CYS A 106 -2.50 -4.88 7.22
C CYS A 106 -2.60 -3.75 8.26
N LEU A 107 -2.59 -4.07 9.56
CA LEU A 107 -2.76 -3.09 10.64
C LEU A 107 -1.70 -1.96 10.65
N PRO A 108 -0.39 -2.21 10.41
CA PRO A 108 0.62 -1.16 10.37
C PRO A 108 0.32 -0.05 9.37
N PHE A 109 -0.29 -0.39 8.22
CA PHE A 109 -0.67 0.59 7.22
C PHE A 109 -1.80 1.49 7.72
N PHE A 110 -2.88 0.91 8.23
CA PHE A 110 -4.00 1.68 8.77
C PHE A 110 -3.58 2.54 9.98
N GLY A 111 -2.71 2.01 10.84
CA GLY A 111 -2.09 2.78 11.93
C GLY A 111 -1.33 4.01 11.39
N SER A 112 -0.54 3.84 10.34
CA SER A 112 0.19 4.94 9.71
C SER A 112 -0.74 6.01 9.12
N VAL A 113 -1.84 5.60 8.49
CA VAL A 113 -2.87 6.51 7.97
C VAL A 113 -3.52 7.30 9.11
N ILE A 114 -3.94 6.64 10.19
CA ILE A 114 -4.59 7.29 11.34
C ILE A 114 -3.64 8.30 12.00
N VAL A 115 -2.39 7.90 12.27
CA VAL A 115 -1.38 8.76 12.88
C VAL A 115 -1.10 9.96 11.96
N PHE A 116 -1.00 9.75 10.65
CA PHE A 116 -0.81 10.82 9.69
C PHE A 116 -1.97 11.84 9.71
N LEU A 117 -3.22 11.37 9.65
CA LEU A 117 -4.40 12.23 9.66
C LEU A 117 -4.54 13.02 10.98
N LYS A 118 -4.28 12.37 12.12
CA LYS A 118 -4.34 13.04 13.44
C LYS A 118 -3.27 14.13 13.57
N PHE A 119 -2.04 13.86 13.14
CA PHE A 119 -0.95 14.84 13.21
C PHE A 119 -1.18 16.02 12.26
N ARG A 120 -1.78 15.76 11.09
CA ARG A 120 -2.16 16.80 10.11
C ARG A 120 -3.23 17.74 10.69
N ASN A 121 -4.29 17.20 11.30
CA ASN A 121 -5.36 18.00 11.90
C ASN A 121 -4.87 18.84 13.09
N SER A 122 -3.86 18.36 13.82
CA SER A 122 -3.26 19.12 14.94
C SER A 122 -2.37 20.30 14.50
N THR A 123 -2.00 20.39 13.23
CA THR A 123 -1.12 21.43 12.68
C THR A 123 -1.83 22.36 11.67
N SER A 124 -3.16 22.25 11.57
CA SER A 124 -4.04 23.09 10.74
C SER A 124 -4.75 24.12 11.61
#